data_AF-F9LX27-F1
#
_entry.id   AF-F9LX27-F1
#
_cell.length_a   1.000
_cell.length_b   1.000
_cell.length_c   1.000
_cell.angle_alpha   90.00
_cell.angle_beta   90.00
_cell.angle_gamma   90.00
#
_symmetry.space_group_name_H-M   'P 1'
#
loop_
_entity.id
_entity.type
_entity.pdbx_description
1 polymer ?
#
loop_
_entity_poly.entity_id
_entity_poly.type
_entity_poly.pdbx_seq_one_letter_code
_entity_poly.pdbx_strand_id
1 'polypeptide(L)'
;MKSYFKASLALVTSLVLLLGCSKQASTPANSSSKEDTTTQSSESKQSTEQSSEKKETAKTHTFVNKSNPGITSTLVYTVEGDNVTKQTAQNVADPEILGATPEEVKSTLEDTYKGYYGLKGVKQTIEIKDGKVVQDLEVDFSTASLDELRKALPEEYPGIGNRVSFSISKNGLETMGFTEETN
;
A
#
# COMPACT_ATOMS: atom_id res chain seq x y z
N MET A 1 -2.83 -28.74 -17.27
CA MET A 1 -3.73 -27.76 -16.63
C MET A 1 -3.29 -27.44 -15.19
N LYS A 2 -3.27 -28.39 -14.25
CA LYS A 2 -2.92 -28.13 -12.82
C LYS A 2 -1.68 -27.25 -12.55
N SER A 3 -0.64 -27.32 -13.39
CA SER A 3 0.61 -26.56 -13.18
C SER A 3 0.50 -25.03 -13.35
N TYR A 4 -0.50 -24.52 -14.08
CA TYR A 4 -0.60 -23.08 -14.35
C TYR A 4 -1.11 -22.27 -13.15
N PHE A 5 -1.91 -22.90 -12.31
CA PHE A 5 -2.52 -22.27 -11.13
C PHE A 5 -1.47 -21.68 -10.17
N LYS A 6 -0.44 -22.48 -9.83
CA LYS A 6 0.62 -22.11 -8.89
C LYS A 6 1.52 -20.96 -9.34
N ALA A 7 1.48 -20.59 -10.63
CA ALA A 7 2.26 -19.49 -11.20
C ALA A 7 1.43 -18.20 -11.40
N SER A 8 0.12 -18.21 -11.06
CA SER A 8 -0.80 -17.10 -11.35
C SER A 8 -1.71 -16.69 -10.20
N LEU A 9 -1.72 -17.41 -9.07
CA LEU A 9 -2.44 -17.01 -7.86
C LEU A 9 -1.63 -15.98 -7.05
N ALA A 10 -1.47 -14.78 -7.60
CA ALA A 10 -1.07 -13.60 -6.84
C ALA A 10 -2.34 -12.83 -6.46
N LEU A 11 -2.58 -12.63 -5.16
CA LEU A 11 -3.65 -11.76 -4.67
C LEU A 11 -3.08 -10.36 -4.53
N VAL A 12 -3.44 -9.46 -5.45
CA VAL A 12 -2.82 -8.13 -5.53
C VAL A 12 -3.21 -7.29 -4.31
N THR A 13 -2.37 -7.31 -3.27
CA THR A 13 -2.40 -6.37 -2.14
C THR A 13 -1.39 -5.22 -2.32
N SER A 14 -0.75 -5.20 -3.50
CA SER A 14 0.57 -4.61 -3.72
C SER A 14 0.55 -3.09 -3.69
N LEU A 15 1.47 -2.54 -2.90
CA LEU A 15 1.48 -1.16 -2.48
C LEU A 15 2.74 -0.49 -3.01
N VAL A 16 2.59 0.36 -4.03
CA VAL A 16 3.71 0.97 -4.74
C VAL A 16 4.32 2.09 -3.88
N LEU A 17 5.42 1.81 -3.18
CA LEU A 17 6.05 2.70 -2.19
C LEU A 17 7.21 3.55 -2.76
N LEU A 18 6.96 4.17 -3.92
CA LEU A 18 7.95 4.99 -4.61
C LEU A 18 8.26 6.32 -3.89
N LEU A 19 9.37 6.93 -4.32
CA LEU A 19 10.18 7.88 -3.54
C LEU A 19 9.45 9.17 -3.14
N GLY A 20 8.97 9.21 -1.89
CA GLY A 20 8.82 10.46 -1.15
C GLY A 20 10.20 11.04 -0.82
N CYS A 21 10.73 11.90 -1.68
CA CYS A 21 12.01 12.59 -1.45
C CYS A 21 11.89 13.63 -0.32
N SER A 22 11.96 13.17 0.93
CA SER A 22 12.04 14.02 2.12
C SER A 22 13.31 14.86 2.08
N LYS A 23 13.19 16.15 1.73
CA LYS A 23 14.22 17.16 2.03
C LYS A 23 14.45 17.17 3.54
N GLN A 24 15.54 16.57 3.98
CA GLN A 24 15.89 16.45 5.40
C GLN A 24 16.31 17.82 5.92
N ALA A 25 15.35 18.59 6.45
CA ALA A 25 15.61 19.84 7.13
C ALA A 25 16.36 19.55 8.44
N SER A 26 17.63 19.92 8.51
CA SER A 26 18.48 19.71 9.70
C SER A 26 19.47 20.86 9.85
N THR A 27 19.10 21.79 10.72
CA THR A 27 19.88 22.92 11.23
C THR A 27 19.53 23.08 12.72
N PRO A 28 20.37 23.70 13.57
CA PRO A 28 21.47 24.61 13.22
C PRO A 28 22.85 24.31 13.85
N ALA A 29 23.89 24.78 13.16
CA ALA A 29 25.17 25.20 13.73
C ALA A 29 25.69 26.40 12.93
N ASN A 30 26.47 27.29 13.54
CA ASN A 30 26.76 28.63 13.00
C ASN A 30 28.26 28.97 13.00
N SER A 31 28.83 29.32 11.83
CA SER A 31 29.96 30.25 11.72
C SER A 31 30.26 30.69 10.27
N SER A 32 30.42 32.00 10.08
CA SER A 32 31.20 32.78 9.07
C SER A 32 32.11 31.99 8.08
N SER A 33 32.34 32.40 6.82
CA SER A 33 32.63 33.78 6.37
C SER A 33 32.73 33.96 4.83
N LYS A 34 32.55 35.22 4.35
CA LYS A 34 32.97 35.82 3.04
C LYS A 34 32.29 35.31 1.75
N GLU A 35 31.60 36.17 0.99
CA GLU A 35 32.07 37.08 -0.11
C GLU A 35 32.57 36.31 -1.36
N ASP A 36 32.17 36.59 -2.61
CA ASP A 36 31.05 37.36 -3.21
C ASP A 36 30.89 36.84 -4.69
N THR A 37 30.12 37.34 -5.68
CA THR A 37 29.36 38.58 -5.92
C THR A 37 28.34 38.44 -7.08
N THR A 38 27.39 39.39 -7.20
CA THR A 38 26.69 39.83 -8.45
C THR A 38 25.68 38.86 -9.15
N THR A 39 24.51 39.27 -9.67
CA THR A 39 23.67 40.50 -9.54
C THR A 39 22.28 40.25 -10.19
N GLN A 40 21.20 40.74 -9.54
CA GLN A 40 19.82 40.96 -10.06
C GLN A 40 19.00 39.75 -10.59
N SER A 41 17.65 39.79 -10.61
CA SER A 41 16.72 40.89 -10.30
C SER A 41 15.42 40.40 -9.62
N SER A 42 14.80 41.28 -8.81
CA SER A 42 13.34 41.43 -8.53
C SER A 42 12.50 40.15 -8.30
N GLU A 43 12.00 39.92 -7.08
CA GLU A 43 10.70 40.45 -6.58
C GLU A 43 9.44 39.89 -7.28
N SER A 44 8.32 39.61 -6.60
CA SER A 44 8.03 39.64 -5.15
C SER A 44 6.73 38.86 -4.89
N LYS A 45 6.71 37.99 -3.85
CA LYS A 45 5.61 37.86 -2.88
C LYS A 45 5.83 36.73 -1.88
N GLN A 46 6.04 37.14 -0.64
CA GLN A 46 5.61 36.44 0.56
C GLN A 46 4.18 35.88 0.39
N SER A 47 4.03 34.56 0.55
CA SER A 47 2.78 33.98 1.05
C SER A 47 3.11 33.09 2.24
N THR A 48 3.03 33.66 3.43
CA THR A 48 3.07 32.92 4.69
C THR A 48 1.73 32.21 4.87
N GLU A 49 1.58 31.05 4.23
CA GLU A 49 0.62 30.02 4.65
C GLU A 49 1.25 29.35 5.89
N GLN A 50 1.21 30.01 7.04
CA GLN A 50 0.13 29.83 8.00
C GLN A 50 -0.17 28.34 8.17
N SER A 51 0.67 27.70 8.99
CA SER A 51 0.37 26.40 9.59
C SER A 51 -1.03 26.46 10.18
N SER A 52 -1.97 25.87 9.46
CA SER A 52 -3.31 25.61 9.93
C SER A 52 -3.33 24.13 10.25
N GLU A 53 -3.57 23.80 11.51
CA GLU A 53 -3.88 22.43 11.94
C GLU A 53 -5.26 22.06 11.42
N LYS A 54 -5.37 21.93 10.10
CA LYS A 54 -6.45 21.21 9.45
C LYS A 54 -6.28 19.76 9.89
N LYS A 55 -6.97 19.41 10.98
CA LYS A 55 -7.23 18.04 11.39
C LYS A 55 -7.89 17.33 10.21
N GLU A 56 -7.09 16.70 9.37
CA GLU A 56 -7.57 16.03 8.16
C GLU A 56 -8.47 14.89 8.61
N THR A 57 -9.76 15.03 8.31
CA THR A 57 -10.74 13.99 8.59
C THR A 57 -10.38 12.77 7.74
N ALA A 58 -9.91 11.70 8.38
CA ALA A 58 -9.52 10.48 7.70
C ALA A 58 -10.61 10.01 6.74
N LYS A 59 -10.24 9.78 5.48
CA LYS A 59 -11.15 9.34 4.41
C LYS A 59 -10.93 7.86 4.13
N THR A 60 -11.97 7.18 3.67
CA THR A 60 -11.91 5.78 3.21
C THR A 60 -12.14 5.71 1.70
N HIS A 61 -11.21 5.07 0.99
CA HIS A 61 -11.28 4.85 -0.45
C HIS A 61 -11.29 3.34 -0.74
N THR A 62 -12.33 2.85 -1.42
CA THR A 62 -12.53 1.43 -1.73
C THR A 62 -12.17 1.15 -3.17
N PHE A 63 -11.42 0.08 -3.43
CA PHE A 63 -10.99 -0.36 -4.75
C PHE A 63 -11.38 -1.82 -4.95
N VAL A 64 -11.92 -2.15 -6.11
CA VAL A 64 -12.35 -3.51 -6.44
C VAL A 64 -11.77 -3.96 -7.78
N ASN A 65 -11.25 -5.19 -7.82
CA ASN A 65 -10.76 -5.86 -9.03
C ASN A 65 -11.42 -7.23 -9.17
N LYS A 66 -11.95 -7.49 -10.37
CA LYS A 66 -12.66 -8.72 -10.78
C LYS A 66 -12.14 -9.24 -12.14
N SER A 67 -10.97 -8.75 -12.57
CA SER A 67 -10.41 -8.99 -13.91
C SER A 67 -9.84 -10.40 -14.08
N ASN A 68 -9.44 -11.05 -12.98
CA ASN A 68 -8.94 -12.42 -12.95
C ASN A 68 -10.12 -13.38 -12.67
N PRO A 69 -10.51 -14.28 -13.60
CA PRO A 69 -11.62 -15.21 -13.38
C PRO A 69 -11.37 -16.08 -12.15
N GLY A 70 -12.35 -16.14 -11.26
CA GLY A 70 -12.24 -16.87 -9.99
C GLY A 70 -11.47 -16.14 -8.89
N ILE A 71 -11.12 -14.86 -9.07
CA ILE A 71 -10.57 -14.01 -8.00
C ILE A 71 -11.38 -12.70 -7.95
N THR A 72 -11.76 -12.30 -6.74
CA THR A 72 -12.27 -10.94 -6.46
C THR A 72 -11.43 -10.33 -5.34
N SER A 73 -10.90 -9.15 -5.60
CA SER A 73 -10.06 -8.40 -4.65
C SER A 73 -10.73 -7.08 -4.29
N THR A 74 -10.97 -6.86 -3.00
CA THR A 74 -11.49 -5.62 -2.44
C THR A 74 -10.45 -5.03 -1.49
N LEU A 75 -9.98 -3.82 -1.76
CA LEU A 75 -9.03 -3.09 -0.91
C LEU A 75 -9.69 -1.82 -0.38
N VAL A 76 -9.48 -1.48 0.88
CA VAL A 76 -9.95 -0.22 1.48
C VAL A 76 -8.77 0.51 2.13
N TYR A 77 -8.57 1.75 1.72
CA TYR A 77 -7.50 2.63 2.19
C TYR A 77 -8.08 3.73 3.09
N THR A 78 -7.64 3.78 4.34
CA THR A 78 -7.88 4.89 5.26
C THR A 78 -6.73 5.89 5.12
N VAL A 79 -7.04 7.15 4.80
CA VAL A 79 -6.05 8.15 4.39
C VAL A 79 -6.25 9.50 5.09
N GLU A 80 -5.15 10.11 5.48
CA GLU A 80 -5.06 11.48 5.99
C GLU A 80 -4.26 12.30 4.96
N GLY A 81 -4.98 13.04 4.11
CA GLY A 81 -4.41 13.70 2.94
C GLY A 81 -3.89 12.68 1.91
N ASP A 82 -2.59 12.74 1.63
CA ASP A 82 -1.89 11.73 0.82
C ASP A 82 -1.31 10.58 1.66
N ASN A 83 -1.37 10.62 2.99
CA ASN A 83 -0.78 9.58 3.83
C ASN A 83 -1.79 8.47 4.12
N VAL A 84 -1.55 7.23 3.66
CA VAL A 84 -2.34 6.07 4.10
C VAL A 84 -1.98 5.73 5.53
N THR A 85 -2.95 5.72 6.43
CA THR A 85 -2.80 5.30 7.83
C THR A 85 -3.16 3.82 8.02
N LYS A 86 -4.13 3.29 7.25
CA LYS A 86 -4.53 1.88 7.29
C LYS A 86 -4.93 1.34 5.92
N GLN A 87 -4.55 0.11 5.61
CA GLN A 87 -5.09 -0.69 4.51
C GLN A 87 -5.82 -1.91 5.07
N THR A 88 -6.96 -2.27 4.49
CA THR A 88 -7.55 -3.61 4.65
C THR A 88 -7.78 -4.23 3.28
N ALA A 89 -7.53 -5.53 3.14
CA ALA A 89 -7.88 -6.31 1.97
C ALA A 89 -8.85 -7.43 2.35
N GLN A 90 -9.87 -7.64 1.52
CA GLN A 90 -10.66 -8.85 1.48
C GLN A 90 -10.55 -9.43 0.08
N ASN A 91 -9.88 -10.58 -0.02
CA ASN A 91 -9.68 -11.29 -1.27
C ASN A 91 -10.42 -12.63 -1.23
N VAL A 92 -11.18 -12.93 -2.28
CA VAL A 92 -11.95 -14.18 -2.42
C VAL A 92 -11.49 -14.92 -3.67
N ALA A 93 -10.97 -16.13 -3.48
CA ALA A 93 -10.56 -17.04 -4.54
C ALA A 93 -11.56 -18.21 -4.66
N ASP A 94 -11.95 -18.55 -5.88
CA ASP A 94 -12.95 -19.57 -6.21
C ASP A 94 -12.30 -20.84 -6.81
N PRO A 95 -12.06 -21.89 -6.01
CA PRO A 95 -11.25 -23.04 -6.42
C PRO A 95 -11.80 -23.76 -7.66
N GLU A 96 -13.12 -23.80 -7.84
CA GLU A 96 -13.76 -24.46 -8.99
C GLU A 96 -13.41 -23.76 -10.30
N ILE A 97 -13.51 -22.42 -10.33
CA ILE A 97 -13.15 -21.60 -11.50
C ILE A 97 -11.63 -21.66 -11.76
N LEU A 98 -10.85 -21.73 -10.68
CA LEU A 98 -9.38 -21.82 -10.72
C LEU A 98 -8.86 -23.24 -11.05
N GLY A 99 -9.73 -24.25 -11.13
CA GLY A 99 -9.39 -25.63 -11.47
C GLY A 99 -8.58 -26.37 -10.37
N ALA A 100 -8.76 -25.99 -9.11
CA ALA A 100 -8.03 -26.48 -7.94
C ALA A 100 -8.98 -26.86 -6.78
N THR A 101 -8.48 -27.55 -5.77
CA THR A 101 -9.23 -27.79 -4.53
C THR A 101 -9.08 -26.62 -3.54
N PRO A 102 -10.06 -26.38 -2.64
CA PRO A 102 -9.96 -25.29 -1.66
C PRO A 102 -8.69 -25.34 -0.80
N GLU A 103 -8.23 -26.53 -0.43
CA GLU A 103 -6.98 -26.72 0.34
C GLU A 103 -5.72 -26.44 -0.50
N GLU A 104 -5.71 -26.77 -1.81
CA GLU A 104 -4.60 -26.38 -2.72
C GLU A 104 -4.53 -24.86 -2.89
N VAL A 105 -5.67 -24.18 -3.01
CA VAL A 105 -5.75 -22.71 -3.06
C VAL A 105 -5.27 -22.12 -1.73
N LYS A 106 -5.83 -22.57 -0.60
CA LYS A 106 -5.50 -22.08 0.74
C LYS A 106 -4.02 -22.26 1.06
N SER A 107 -3.47 -23.46 0.90
CA SER A 107 -2.06 -23.75 1.18
C SER A 107 -1.11 -22.93 0.29
N THR A 108 -1.51 -22.60 -0.95
CA THR A 108 -0.72 -21.69 -1.81
C THR A 108 -0.72 -20.27 -1.24
N LEU A 109 -1.88 -19.75 -0.82
CA LEU A 109 -1.97 -18.42 -0.21
C LEU A 109 -1.26 -18.33 1.13
N GLU A 110 -1.37 -19.36 1.98
CA GLU A 110 -0.65 -19.43 3.26
C GLU A 110 0.86 -19.42 3.05
N ASP A 111 1.39 -20.13 2.03
CA ASP A 111 2.83 -20.14 1.76
C ASP A 111 3.33 -18.83 1.12
N THR A 112 2.56 -18.20 0.23
CA THR A 112 2.89 -16.88 -0.33
C THR A 112 2.86 -15.78 0.74
N TYR A 113 1.79 -15.72 1.52
CA TYR A 113 1.52 -14.60 2.45
C TYR A 113 1.95 -14.87 3.89
N LYS A 114 2.71 -15.94 4.15
CA LYS A 114 3.26 -16.26 5.48
C LYS A 114 4.05 -15.12 6.13
N GLY A 115 4.68 -14.26 5.31
CA GLY A 115 5.46 -13.11 5.75
C GLY A 115 4.69 -12.08 6.60
N TYR A 116 3.36 -12.03 6.49
CA TYR A 116 2.53 -11.16 7.32
C TYR A 116 2.37 -11.65 8.77
N TYR A 117 2.55 -12.94 9.07
CA TYR A 117 2.30 -13.47 10.41
C TYR A 117 3.38 -13.05 11.42
N GLY A 118 2.94 -12.48 12.53
CA GLY A 118 3.81 -12.01 13.61
C GLY A 118 4.36 -10.59 13.40
N LEU A 119 4.12 -9.95 12.26
CA LEU A 119 4.46 -8.54 12.06
C LEU A 119 3.59 -7.63 12.94
N LYS A 120 4.21 -6.64 13.56
CA LYS A 120 3.48 -5.62 14.35
C LYS A 120 2.59 -4.79 13.40
N GLY A 121 1.39 -4.44 13.88
CA GLY A 121 0.43 -3.64 13.11
C GLY A 121 -0.26 -4.40 11.97
N VAL A 122 -0.02 -5.71 11.84
CA VAL A 122 -0.61 -6.56 10.80
C VAL A 122 -1.51 -7.63 11.43
N LYS A 123 -2.62 -7.95 10.76
CA LYS A 123 -3.47 -9.11 11.03
C LYS A 123 -3.80 -9.78 9.70
N GLN A 124 -3.74 -11.10 9.64
CA GLN A 124 -4.14 -11.87 8.47
C GLN A 124 -4.88 -13.14 8.89
N THR A 125 -5.95 -13.48 8.18
CA THR A 125 -6.65 -14.77 8.25
C THR A 125 -6.87 -15.31 6.84
N ILE A 126 -6.61 -16.60 6.65
CA ILE A 126 -6.81 -17.31 5.37
C ILE A 126 -7.62 -18.58 5.68
N GLU A 127 -8.85 -18.64 5.19
CA GLU A 127 -9.81 -19.67 5.59
C GLU A 127 -10.77 -20.05 4.46
N ILE A 128 -11.37 -21.23 4.58
CA ILE A 128 -12.33 -21.74 3.61
C ILE A 128 -13.75 -21.40 4.09
N LYS A 129 -14.47 -20.58 3.32
CA LYS A 129 -15.87 -20.18 3.55
C LYS A 129 -16.68 -20.57 2.31
N ASP A 130 -17.74 -21.34 2.50
CA ASP A 130 -18.67 -21.76 1.43
C ASP A 130 -17.98 -22.37 0.18
N GLY A 131 -16.95 -23.18 0.40
CA GLY A 131 -16.14 -23.82 -0.65
C GLY A 131 -15.11 -22.90 -1.34
N LYS A 132 -15.11 -21.59 -1.02
CA LYS A 132 -14.15 -20.60 -1.52
C LYS A 132 -13.08 -20.30 -0.48
N VAL A 133 -11.94 -19.79 -0.90
CA VAL A 133 -10.89 -19.33 0.03
C VAL A 133 -10.98 -17.83 0.18
N VAL A 134 -11.06 -17.36 1.42
CA VAL A 134 -11.09 -15.93 1.76
C VAL A 134 -9.82 -15.61 2.51
N GLN A 135 -9.09 -14.59 2.03
CA GLN A 135 -7.97 -13.96 2.72
C GLN A 135 -8.41 -12.56 3.17
N ASP A 136 -8.50 -12.37 4.48
CA ASP A 136 -8.76 -11.08 5.12
C ASP A 136 -7.42 -10.58 5.71
N LEU A 137 -7.04 -9.33 5.40
CA LEU A 137 -5.79 -8.69 5.82
C LEU A 137 -6.07 -7.27 6.34
N GLU A 138 -5.44 -6.89 7.45
CA GLU A 138 -5.39 -5.52 7.96
C GLU A 138 -3.94 -5.12 8.20
N VAL A 139 -3.53 -3.95 7.71
CA VAL A 139 -2.22 -3.34 7.94
C VAL A 139 -2.41 -1.90 8.40
N ASP A 140 -2.08 -1.64 9.66
CA ASP A 140 -2.03 -0.32 10.27
C ASP A 140 -0.62 0.26 10.15
N PHE A 141 -0.43 1.17 9.19
CA PHE A 141 0.85 1.85 8.94
C PHE A 141 1.21 2.85 10.05
N SER A 142 0.31 3.11 11.00
CA SER A 142 0.59 3.87 12.22
C SER A 142 1.39 3.05 13.25
N THR A 143 1.37 1.72 13.16
CA THR A 143 2.08 0.82 14.10
C THR A 143 2.97 -0.25 13.45
N ALA A 144 2.79 -0.54 12.16
CA ALA A 144 3.61 -1.46 11.39
C ALA A 144 4.92 -0.85 10.89
N SER A 145 5.97 -1.67 10.82
CA SER A 145 7.26 -1.26 10.26
C SER A 145 7.31 -1.55 8.75
N LEU A 146 7.36 -0.50 7.93
CA LEU A 146 7.52 -0.64 6.47
C LEU A 146 8.80 -1.42 6.10
N ASP A 147 9.85 -1.34 6.91
CA ASP A 147 11.10 -2.05 6.68
C ASP A 147 11.07 -3.52 7.14
N GLU A 148 10.08 -3.93 7.94
CA GLU A 148 9.81 -5.35 8.21
C GLU A 148 8.88 -5.93 7.14
N LEU A 149 7.85 -5.17 6.75
CA LEU A 149 6.97 -5.49 5.61
C LEU A 149 7.77 -5.73 4.32
N ARG A 150 8.75 -4.88 4.01
CA ARG A 150 9.69 -5.05 2.87
C ARG A 150 10.56 -6.31 2.96
N LYS A 151 11.01 -6.68 4.15
CA LYS A 151 11.87 -7.87 4.34
C LYS A 151 11.06 -9.16 4.25
N ALA A 152 9.80 -9.11 4.66
CA ALA A 152 8.87 -10.23 4.61
C ALA A 152 8.28 -10.44 3.21
N LEU A 153 7.89 -9.35 2.53
CA LEU A 153 7.13 -9.34 1.28
C LEU A 153 7.65 -8.22 0.35
N PRO A 154 8.86 -8.35 -0.22
CA PRO A 154 9.48 -7.30 -1.05
C PRO A 154 8.71 -7.01 -2.34
N GLU A 155 7.95 -7.98 -2.86
CA GLU A 155 7.13 -7.85 -4.07
C GLU A 155 5.82 -7.07 -3.82
N GLU A 156 5.26 -7.15 -2.61
CA GLU A 156 4.06 -6.39 -2.20
C GLU A 156 4.40 -4.97 -1.74
N TYR A 157 5.64 -4.69 -1.31
CA TYR A 157 6.09 -3.37 -0.82
C TYR A 157 7.30 -2.79 -1.58
N PRO A 158 7.29 -2.73 -2.93
CA PRO A 158 8.43 -2.27 -3.71
C PRO A 158 8.68 -0.77 -3.50
N GLY A 159 9.77 -0.45 -2.79
CA GLY A 159 10.20 0.93 -2.55
C GLY A 159 11.02 1.12 -1.28
N ILE A 160 11.42 2.37 -1.00
CA ILE A 160 12.26 2.72 0.17
C ILE A 160 11.73 3.95 0.94
N GLY A 161 10.49 4.39 0.70
CA GLY A 161 9.88 5.51 1.41
C GLY A 161 9.58 5.23 2.89
N ASN A 162 9.54 6.26 3.74
CA ASN A 162 9.16 6.14 5.15
C ASN A 162 7.64 6.23 5.40
N ARG A 163 6.83 6.42 4.35
CA ARG A 163 5.36 6.46 4.41
C ARG A 163 4.74 5.78 3.20
N VAL A 164 3.43 5.59 3.25
CA VAL A 164 2.59 5.16 2.12
C VAL A 164 1.91 6.39 1.50
N SER A 165 2.11 6.62 0.20
CA SER A 165 1.39 7.66 -0.55
C SER A 165 0.13 7.09 -1.18
N PHE A 166 -1.02 7.68 -0.88
CA PHE A 166 -2.30 7.29 -1.47
C PHE A 166 -2.32 7.56 -2.97
N SER A 167 -1.77 8.69 -3.43
CA SER A 167 -1.75 9.05 -4.86
C SER A 167 -0.97 8.04 -5.70
N ILE A 168 0.18 7.57 -5.19
CA ILE A 168 0.98 6.53 -5.85
C ILE A 168 0.29 5.16 -5.75
N SER A 169 -0.28 4.83 -4.59
CA SER A 169 -1.03 3.57 -4.40
C SER A 169 -2.20 3.46 -5.36
N LYS A 170 -3.04 4.49 -5.45
CA LYS A 170 -4.18 4.57 -6.38
C LYS A 170 -3.73 4.35 -7.83
N ASN A 171 -2.69 5.06 -8.29
CA ASN A 171 -2.22 4.92 -9.67
C ASN A 171 -1.67 3.51 -9.98
N GLY A 172 -0.99 2.88 -9.00
CA GLY A 172 -0.58 1.47 -9.10
C GLY A 172 -1.78 0.52 -9.20
N LEU A 173 -2.80 0.72 -8.37
CA LEU A 173 -4.02 -0.10 -8.36
C LEU A 173 -4.81 0.03 -9.67
N GLU A 174 -4.98 1.25 -10.18
CA GLU A 174 -5.58 1.51 -11.50
C GLU A 174 -4.81 0.79 -12.62
N THR A 175 -3.47 0.84 -12.58
CA THR A 175 -2.59 0.13 -13.53
C THR A 175 -2.72 -1.39 -13.44
N MET A 176 -3.05 -1.93 -12.26
CA MET A 176 -3.31 -3.35 -12.01
C MET A 176 -4.78 -3.76 -12.23
N GLY A 177 -5.63 -2.86 -12.77
CA GLY A 177 -7.01 -3.16 -13.13
C GLY A 177 -8.02 -3.09 -11.97
N PHE A 178 -7.69 -2.41 -10.88
CA PHE A 178 -8.67 -2.03 -9.85
C PHE A 178 -9.44 -0.77 -10.27
N THR A 179 -10.73 -0.76 -9.96
CA THR A 179 -11.60 0.42 -10.06
C THR A 179 -11.91 0.96 -8.68
N GLU A 180 -11.85 2.28 -8.47
CA GLU A 180 -12.33 2.92 -7.25
C GLU A 180 -13.87 2.92 -7.21
N GLU A 181 -14.47 2.40 -6.14
CA GLU A 181 -15.92 2.48 -5.94
C GLU A 181 -16.28 3.77 -5.17
N THR A 182 -16.85 4.74 -5.89
CA THR A 182 -17.44 5.96 -5.31
C THR A 182 -18.83 5.68 -4.74
N ASN A 183 -19.04 6.04 -3.47
CA ASN A 183 -20.38 6.26 -2.91
C ASN A 183 -20.93 7.62 -3.36
#